data_AF-A0A124FZ66-F1
#
_entry.id   AF-A0A124FZ66-F1
#
_cell.length_a   1.000
_cell.length_b   1.000
_cell.length_c   1.000
_cell.angle_alpha   90.00
_cell.angle_beta   90.00
_cell.angle_gamma   90.00
#
_symmetry.space_group_name_H-M   'P 1'
#
loop_
_entity.id
_entity.type
_entity.pdbx_description
1 polymer ?
#
loop_
_entity_poly.entity_id
_entity_poly.type
_entity_poly.pdbx_seq_one_letter_code
_entity_poly.pdbx_strand_id
1 'polypeptide(L)'
;LLVRLRVENNPELKTAEVVIEAQNNLRDTQDKVMYAKRTLIDLVQSFNAKVLGFPSNIVAKIFGFKTQKGLDLANTKEAISVSQEEMLNPKIKRD
;
A
#
# COMPACT_ATOMS: atom_id res chain seq x y z
N LEU A 1 3.37 -2.10 -17.94
CA LEU A 1 4.06 -2.32 -19.23
C LEU A 1 3.36 -1.65 -20.43
N LEU A 2 2.02 -1.50 -20.42
CA LEU A 2 1.26 -0.97 -21.57
C LEU A 2 1.44 0.53 -21.87
N VAL A 3 1.81 1.35 -20.89
CA VAL A 3 1.98 2.81 -21.10
C VAL A 3 3.28 3.16 -21.84
N ARG A 4 4.33 2.33 -21.74
CA ARG A 4 5.64 2.63 -22.35
C ARG A 4 5.65 2.55 -23.89
N LEU A 5 4.75 1.79 -24.50
CA LEU A 5 4.77 1.50 -25.94
C LEU A 5 4.02 2.53 -26.82
N ARG A 6 3.31 3.50 -26.22
CA ARG A 6 2.55 4.51 -26.97
C ARG A 6 3.37 5.78 -27.27
N VAL A 7 4.51 5.97 -26.61
CA VAL A 7 5.24 7.26 -26.60
C VAL A 7 6.25 7.40 -27.77
N GLU A 8 6.47 6.36 -28.59
CA GLU A 8 7.54 6.35 -29.59
C GLU A 8 7.19 7.05 -30.93
N ASN A 9 5.97 7.54 -31.16
CA ASN A 9 5.56 8.12 -32.45
C ASN A 9 5.16 9.61 -32.35
N ASN A 10 6.15 10.51 -32.21
CA ASN A 10 6.20 11.95 -32.58
C ASN A 10 4.86 12.70 -32.77
N PRO A 11 4.50 13.76 -31.99
CA PRO A 11 5.23 15.03 -31.75
C PRO A 11 5.17 15.40 -30.26
N GLU A 12 5.74 14.50 -29.47
CA GLU A 12 5.29 14.15 -28.13
C GLU A 12 6.06 14.91 -27.02
N LEU A 13 7.17 15.58 -27.33
CA LEU A 13 8.20 15.91 -26.34
C LEU A 13 7.77 16.88 -25.23
N LYS A 14 6.83 17.80 -25.49
CA LYS A 14 6.32 18.73 -24.46
C LYS A 14 5.17 18.17 -23.62
N THR A 15 4.37 17.28 -24.20
CA THR A 15 3.20 16.67 -23.52
C THR A 15 3.58 15.36 -22.85
N ALA A 16 4.49 14.58 -23.43
CA ALA A 16 5.03 13.36 -22.84
C ALA A 16 5.81 13.67 -21.56
N GLU A 17 6.61 14.74 -21.54
CA GLU A 17 7.32 15.16 -20.31
C GLU A 17 6.34 15.51 -19.18
N VAL A 18 5.30 16.31 -19.48
CA VAL A 18 4.24 16.68 -18.52
C VAL A 18 3.43 15.46 -18.05
N VAL A 19 3.11 14.53 -18.96
CA VAL A 19 2.39 13.30 -18.63
C VAL A 19 3.26 12.35 -17.78
N ILE A 20 4.56 12.26 -18.07
CA ILE A 20 5.52 11.47 -17.28
C ILE A 20 5.67 12.07 -15.88
N GLU A 21 5.79 13.40 -15.77
CA GLU A 21 5.87 14.10 -14.48
C GLU A 21 4.59 13.89 -13.66
N ALA A 22 3.41 14.03 -14.28
CA ALA A 22 2.14 13.74 -13.61
C ALA A 22 2.04 12.29 -13.13
N GLN A 23 2.47 11.32 -13.94
CA GLN A 23 2.51 9.90 -13.54
C GLN A 23 3.48 9.66 -12.37
N ASN A 24 4.64 10.31 -12.37
CA ASN A 24 5.60 10.23 -11.26
C ASN A 24 4.98 10.81 -9.97
N ASN A 25 4.36 11.99 -10.04
CA ASN A 25 3.68 12.61 -8.90
C ASN A 25 2.51 11.75 -8.38
N LEU A 26 1.76 11.10 -9.26
CA LEU A 26 0.70 10.15 -8.88
C LEU A 26 1.27 8.91 -8.19
N ARG A 27 2.38 8.36 -8.69
CA ARG A 27 3.08 7.23 -8.05
C ARG A 27 3.56 7.62 -6.65
N ASP A 28 4.21 8.76 -6.52
CA ASP A 28 4.72 9.24 -5.23
C ASP A 28 3.56 9.52 -4.24
N THR A 29 2.42 10.01 -4.75
CA THR A 29 1.20 10.17 -3.95
C THR A 29 0.64 8.82 -3.53
N GLN A 30 0.59 7.84 -4.43
CA GLN A 30 0.16 6.47 -4.13
C GLN A 30 1.04 5.83 -3.05
N ASP A 31 2.36 5.99 -3.13
CA ASP A 31 3.30 5.47 -2.14
C ASP A 31 3.06 6.08 -0.76
N LYS A 32 2.83 7.41 -0.69
CA LYS A 32 2.45 8.09 0.56
C LYS A 32 1.13 7.57 1.13
N VAL A 33 0.12 7.36 0.29
CA VAL A 33 -1.18 6.80 0.71
C VAL A 33 -1.00 5.38 1.26
N MET A 34 -0.20 4.55 0.61
CA MET A 34 0.07 3.19 1.07
C MET A 34 0.82 3.18 2.40
N TYR A 35 1.79 4.07 2.57
CA TYR A 35 2.48 4.26 3.85
C TYR A 35 1.49 4.63 4.96
N ALA A 36 0.64 5.65 4.74
CA ALA A 36 -0.35 6.09 5.72
C ALA A 36 -1.34 4.97 6.10
N LYS A 37 -1.78 4.17 5.11
CA LYS A 37 -2.64 3.00 5.35
C LYS A 37 -1.95 1.99 6.26
N ARG A 38 -0.69 1.65 5.99
CA ARG A 38 0.09 0.72 6.82
C ARG A 38 0.25 1.25 8.24
N THR A 39 0.63 2.51 8.39
CA THR A 39 0.79 3.14 9.72
C THR A 39 -0.50 3.08 10.54
N LEU A 40 -1.65 3.35 9.91
CA LEU A 40 -2.94 3.27 10.60
C LEU A 40 -3.28 1.84 11.06
N ILE A 41 -2.97 0.84 10.25
CA ILE A 41 -3.15 -0.57 10.61
C ILE A 41 -2.25 -0.94 11.79
N ASP A 42 -0.96 -0.60 11.72
CA ASP A 42 0.02 -0.88 12.78
C ASP A 42 -0.40 -0.20 14.10
N LEU A 43 -0.89 1.03 14.03
CA LEU A 43 -1.35 1.78 15.19
C LEU A 43 -2.58 1.12 15.84
N VAL A 44 -3.58 0.74 15.06
CA VAL A 44 -4.78 0.09 15.60
C VAL A 44 -4.46 -1.29 16.17
N GLN A 45 -3.57 -2.05 15.53
CA GLN A 45 -3.10 -3.33 16.07
C GLN A 45 -2.38 -3.16 17.41
N SER A 46 -1.43 -2.21 17.50
CA SER A 46 -0.72 -1.87 18.74
C SER A 46 -1.68 -1.41 19.85
N PHE A 47 -2.63 -0.55 19.50
CA PHE A 47 -3.66 -0.08 20.43
C PHE A 47 -4.50 -1.25 20.96
N ASN A 48 -5.01 -2.11 20.09
CA ASN A 48 -5.81 -3.27 20.49
C ASN A 48 -5.01 -4.24 21.36
N ALA A 49 -3.73 -4.48 21.03
CA ALA A 49 -2.85 -5.32 21.83
C ALA A 49 -2.67 -4.74 23.24
N LYS A 50 -2.50 -3.42 23.37
CA LYS A 50 -2.43 -2.75 24.67
C LYS A 50 -3.75 -2.78 25.43
N VAL A 51 -4.89 -2.59 24.76
CA VAL A 51 -6.22 -2.66 25.39
C VAL A 51 -6.53 -4.07 25.91
N LEU A 52 -6.08 -5.11 25.22
CA LEU A 52 -6.32 -6.51 25.62
C LEU A 52 -5.28 -7.05 26.62
N GLY A 53 -4.06 -6.52 26.60
CA GLY A 53 -2.96 -6.97 27.46
C GLY A 53 -3.14 -6.65 28.94
N PHE A 54 -2.70 -7.54 29.84
CA PHE A 54 -2.64 -7.28 31.28
C PHE A 54 -1.38 -6.47 31.65
N PRO A 55 -1.44 -5.48 32.57
CA PRO A 55 -2.60 -5.03 33.35
C PRO A 55 -3.46 -3.97 32.64
N SER A 56 -3.03 -3.51 31.46
CA SER A 56 -3.66 -2.44 30.70
C SER A 56 -5.14 -2.66 30.40
N ASN A 57 -5.63 -3.90 30.29
CA ASN A 57 -7.06 -4.19 30.10
C ASN A 57 -7.92 -3.72 31.28
N ILE A 58 -7.37 -3.71 32.49
CA ILE A 58 -8.09 -3.29 33.70
C ILE A 58 -8.30 -1.78 33.65
N VAL A 59 -7.22 -1.05 33.35
CA VAL A 59 -7.27 0.40 33.11
C VAL A 59 -8.19 0.69 31.92
N ALA A 60 -8.11 -0.09 30.84
CA ALA A 60 -8.99 0.06 29.68
C ALA A 60 -10.47 -0.11 30.06
N LYS A 61 -10.82 -1.09 30.90
CA LYS A 61 -12.20 -1.28 31.39
C LYS A 61 -12.67 -0.14 32.30
N ILE A 62 -11.80 0.35 33.19
CA ILE A 62 -12.12 1.47 34.11
C ILE A 62 -12.39 2.76 33.32
N PHE A 63 -11.58 3.05 32.30
CA PHE A 63 -11.71 4.25 31.46
C PHE A 63 -12.58 4.04 30.21
N GLY A 64 -13.15 2.84 30.02
CA GLY A 64 -14.05 2.53 28.90
C GLY A 64 -13.38 2.41 27.53
N PHE A 65 -12.06 2.23 27.44
CA PHE A 65 -11.36 1.99 26.19
C PHE A 65 -11.74 0.63 25.60
N LYS A 66 -12.33 0.64 24.40
CA LYS A 66 -12.71 -0.55 23.64
C LYS A 66 -11.75 -0.76 22.48
N THR A 67 -11.60 -2.00 22.04
CA THR A 67 -10.84 -2.32 20.82
C THR A 67 -11.46 -1.62 19.62
N GLN A 68 -10.61 -1.10 18.73
CA GLN A 68 -11.03 -0.47 17.49
C GLN A 68 -10.87 -1.44 16.32
N LYS A 69 -11.82 -1.43 15.39
CA LYS A 69 -11.68 -2.20 14.14
C LYS A 69 -10.67 -1.47 13.25
N GLY A 70 -9.51 -2.07 13.04
CA GLY A 70 -8.50 -1.54 12.12
C GLY A 70 -8.98 -1.58 10.67
N LEU A 71 -8.24 -0.93 9.76
CA LEU A 71 -8.47 -1.15 8.34
C LEU A 71 -8.24 -2.63 8.01
N ASP A 72 -9.18 -3.20 7.29
CA ASP A 72 -9.14 -4.62 6.94
C ASP A 72 -8.14 -4.84 5.80
N LEU A 73 -7.10 -5.62 6.10
CA LEU A 73 -6.08 -6.02 5.14
C LEU A 73 -6.61 -7.06 4.14
N ALA A 74 -7.78 -7.70 4.37
CA ALA A 74 -8.33 -8.70 3.45
C ALA A 74 -8.48 -8.15 2.02
N ASN A 75 -8.87 -6.88 1.86
CA ASN A 75 -8.99 -6.23 0.54
C ASN A 75 -7.66 -5.67 0.01
N THR A 76 -6.58 -5.67 0.81
CA THR A 76 -5.27 -5.11 0.43
C THR A 76 -4.22 -6.20 0.19
N LYS A 77 -4.36 -7.39 0.80
CA LYS A 77 -3.43 -8.52 0.64
C LYS A 77 -3.33 -9.05 -0.78
N GLU A 78 -4.42 -9.03 -1.54
CA GLU A 78 -4.42 -9.46 -2.96
C GLU A 78 -3.49 -8.59 -3.83
N ALA A 79 -3.26 -7.32 -3.48
CA ALA A 79 -2.34 -6.46 -4.21
C ALA A 79 -0.86 -6.68 -3.82
N ILE A 80 -0.58 -7.30 -2.67
CA ILE A 80 0.78 -7.51 -2.15
C ILE A 80 1.27 -8.94 -2.48
N SER A 81 0.37 -9.93 -2.57
CA SER A 81 0.72 -11.32 -2.88
C SER A 81 1.19 -11.53 -4.32
N VAL A 82 0.59 -10.84 -5.30
CA VAL A 82 1.00 -10.95 -6.72
C VAL A 82 2.45 -10.49 -6.93
N SER A 83 2.92 -9.50 -6.15
CA SER A 83 4.30 -9.02 -6.22
C SER A 83 5.34 -10.03 -5.70
N GLN A 84 4.96 -10.98 -4.85
CA GLN A 84 5.89 -11.97 -4.27
C GLN A 84 5.96 -13.25 -5.12
N GLU A 85 4.87 -13.62 -5.79
CA GLU A 85 4.83 -14.77 -6.71
C GLU A 85 5.55 -14.49 -8.03
N GLU A 86 5.51 -13.25 -8.54
CA GLU A 86 6.24 -12.86 -9.77
C GLU A 86 7.76 -12.81 -9.61
N MET A 87 8.29 -12.67 -8.38
CA MET A 87 9.73 -12.76 -8.11
C MET A 87 10.28 -14.19 -8.21
N LEU A 88 9.41 -15.21 -8.22
CA LEU A 88 9.84 -16.61 -8.19
C LEU A 88 9.87 -17.28 -9.56
N ASN A 89 9.56 -16.58 -10.66
CA ASN A 89 9.51 -17.25 -11.96
C ASN A 89 9.92 -16.37 -13.15
N PRO A 90 11.20 -16.03 -13.30
CA PRO A 90 11.73 -15.65 -14.59
C PRO A 90 11.81 -16.91 -15.47
N LYS A 91 10.68 -17.38 -16.01
CA LYS A 91 10.73 -18.29 -17.17
C LYS A 91 11.11 -17.46 -18.38
N ILE A 92 12.41 -17.26 -18.52
CA ILE A 92 13.05 -16.86 -19.77
C ILE A 92 12.75 -17.97 -20.78
N LYS A 93 11.70 -17.78 -21.60
CA LYS A 93 11.57 -18.53 -22.84
C LYS A 93 12.54 -17.90 -23.83
N ARG A 94 13.62 -18.62 -24.14
CA ARG A 94 14.38 -18.44 -25.37
C ARG A 94 13.64 -19.22 -26.45
N ASP A 95 12.98 -18.50 -27.34
CA ASP A 95 12.72 -18.94 -28.71
C ASP A 95 13.29 -17.85 -29.62
#